data_AF-A0A2K3K066-F1
#
_entry.id   AF-A0A2K3K066-F1
#
_cell.length_a   1.000
_cell.length_b   1.000
_cell.length_c   1.000
_cell.angle_alpha   90.00
_cell.angle_beta   90.00
_cell.angle_gamma   90.00
#
_symmetry.space_group_name_H-M   'P 1'
#
loop_
_entity.id
_entity.type
_entity.pdbx_description
1 polymer ?
#
loop_
_entity_poly.entity_id
_entity_poly.type
_entity_poly.pdbx_seq_one_letter_code
_entity_poly.pdbx_strand_id
1 'polypeptide(L)'
;SHGETIPSAPTSSDTNIGVVYQGASSNNAPIVAAQNYQHYPFNEMNDMISDALGFNVVNNGLEDEYDGDELPNAEAQRFFNLLRETNEPLFEGSTDSKLTVCVKLLGIKSQYLVPELAMDLIAKLVLETTPISARGDLPQTYYEAKQLVSKLGL
;
A
#
# COMPACT_ATOMS: atom_id res chain seq x y z
N SER A 1 31.35 -30.75 -17.48
CA SER A 1 31.04 -32.07 -16.90
C SER A 1 30.88 -31.89 -15.40
N HIS A 2 29.73 -31.44 -14.89
CA HIS A 2 28.50 -32.19 -14.54
C HIS A 2 28.72 -33.31 -13.51
N GLY A 3 28.00 -33.21 -12.39
CA GLY A 3 27.74 -34.33 -11.47
C GLY A 3 27.48 -33.90 -10.02
N GLU A 4 26.24 -33.52 -9.68
CA GLU A 4 25.72 -33.50 -8.30
C GLU A 4 25.58 -34.93 -7.74
N THR A 5 25.73 -35.13 -6.43
CA THR A 5 25.07 -36.23 -5.69
C THR A 5 25.03 -35.91 -4.19
N ILE A 6 23.82 -35.84 -3.61
CA ILE A 6 23.53 -35.95 -2.17
C ILE A 6 23.16 -37.41 -1.86
N PRO A 7 23.45 -37.94 -0.66
CA PRO A 7 22.57 -38.94 -0.07
C PRO A 7 22.18 -38.67 1.40
N SER A 8 20.86 -38.58 1.60
CA SER A 8 19.96 -39.10 2.64
C SER A 8 20.43 -39.45 4.07
N ALA A 9 19.62 -39.01 5.05
CA ALA A 9 19.50 -39.56 6.41
C ALA A 9 18.75 -40.91 6.44
N PRO A 10 18.90 -41.71 7.51
CA PRO A 10 17.70 -42.17 8.24
C PRO A 10 17.85 -42.42 9.77
N THR A 11 16.77 -42.08 10.51
CA THR A 11 16.07 -42.84 11.61
C THR A 11 16.86 -43.31 12.86
N SER A 12 16.39 -43.24 14.12
CA SER A 12 15.15 -43.82 14.70
C SER A 12 15.16 -43.72 16.25
N SER A 13 14.02 -44.00 16.89
CA SER A 13 13.79 -44.63 18.21
C SER A 13 13.07 -43.82 19.33
N ASP A 14 11.75 -43.68 19.16
CA ASP A 14 10.64 -44.21 19.98
C ASP A 14 10.81 -44.65 21.47
N THR A 15 9.78 -44.26 22.25
CA THR A 15 9.12 -44.95 23.40
C THR A 15 9.65 -44.70 24.82
N ASN A 16 8.85 -44.12 25.73
CA ASN A 16 7.90 -44.88 26.59
C ASN A 16 7.13 -43.99 27.60
N ILE A 17 5.81 -44.24 27.70
CA ILE A 17 4.85 -43.72 28.68
C ILE A 17 4.85 -44.67 29.89
N GLY A 18 4.97 -44.15 31.11
CA GLY A 18 4.83 -44.94 32.34
C GLY A 18 3.95 -44.22 33.36
N VAL A 19 2.70 -44.65 33.46
CA VAL A 19 1.71 -44.20 34.45
C VAL A 19 1.74 -45.20 35.62
N VAL A 20 1.48 -44.69 36.84
CA VAL A 20 0.66 -45.25 37.98
C VAL A 20 1.22 -45.81 39.31
N TYR A 21 0.62 -45.21 40.35
CA TYR A 21 0.06 -45.70 41.62
C TYR A 21 0.92 -45.83 42.89
N GLN A 22 0.62 -44.91 43.82
CA GLN A 22 -0.07 -45.14 45.11
C GLN A 22 0.75 -45.46 46.38
N GLY A 23 0.55 -44.63 47.41
CA GLY A 23 0.91 -44.90 48.79
C GLY A 23 0.31 -43.83 49.72
N ALA A 24 -0.70 -44.21 50.50
CA ALA A 24 -1.43 -43.35 51.43
C ALA A 24 -0.61 -42.98 52.67
N SER A 25 -0.79 -41.76 53.21
CA SER A 25 -0.71 -41.54 54.66
C SER A 25 -1.52 -40.29 55.08
N SER A 26 -2.46 -40.56 55.98
CA SER A 26 -3.36 -39.63 56.66
C SER A 26 -2.63 -38.55 57.46
N ASN A 27 -3.13 -37.30 57.43
CA ASN A 27 -3.70 -36.62 58.60
C ASN A 27 -4.19 -35.19 58.27
N ASN A 28 -5.38 -34.87 58.79
CA ASN A 28 -6.18 -33.69 58.50
C ASN A 28 -5.74 -32.44 59.29
N ALA A 29 -5.56 -31.32 58.58
CA ALA A 29 -5.84 -29.96 59.05
C ALA A 29 -6.11 -29.09 57.81
N PRO A 30 -7.12 -28.19 57.79
CA PRO A 30 -7.30 -27.29 56.67
C PRO A 30 -6.18 -26.25 56.72
N ILE A 31 -5.18 -26.41 55.86
CA ILE A 31 -4.27 -25.31 55.57
C ILE A 31 -5.11 -24.28 54.81
N VAL A 32 -5.44 -23.18 55.49
CA VAL A 32 -5.94 -21.97 54.85
C VAL A 32 -4.93 -21.60 53.76
N ALA A 33 -5.26 -21.94 52.52
CA ALA A 33 -4.41 -21.65 51.39
C ALA A 33 -4.24 -20.14 51.34
N ALA A 34 -2.99 -19.70 51.51
CA ALA A 34 -2.57 -18.34 51.25
C ALA A 34 -3.19 -17.93 49.91
N GLN A 35 -4.12 -16.96 49.95
CA GLN A 35 -4.61 -16.34 48.74
C GLN A 35 -3.43 -15.58 48.16
N ASN A 36 -2.78 -16.28 47.24
CA ASN A 36 -1.55 -15.92 46.57
C ASN A 36 -1.84 -14.67 45.74
N TYR A 37 -1.20 -13.56 46.11
CA TYR A 37 -1.14 -12.35 45.31
C TYR A 37 -0.58 -12.69 43.93
N GLN A 38 -1.44 -12.86 42.94
CA GLN A 38 -1.02 -12.94 41.54
C GLN A 38 -1.89 -11.98 40.71
N HIS A 39 -1.89 -10.71 41.12
CA HIS A 39 -2.21 -9.62 40.21
C HIS A 39 -0.97 -9.40 39.34
N TYR A 40 -0.94 -10.06 38.19
CA TYR A 40 0.12 -9.90 37.20
C TYR A 40 -0.12 -8.61 36.41
N PRO A 41 0.80 -7.63 36.42
CA PRO A 41 0.66 -6.35 35.70
C PRO A 41 0.69 -6.49 34.17
N PHE A 42 0.97 -7.70 33.66
CA PHE A 42 0.99 -8.00 32.23
C PHE A 42 -0.41 -7.94 31.58
N ASN A 43 -1.49 -8.13 32.35
CA ASN A 43 -2.84 -8.03 31.79
C ASN A 43 -3.25 -6.57 31.55
N GLU A 44 -2.93 -5.66 32.46
CA GLU A 44 -3.32 -4.23 32.33
C GLU A 44 -2.59 -3.54 31.17
N MET A 45 -1.33 -3.90 30.94
CA MET A 45 -0.60 -3.41 29.77
C MET A 45 -1.18 -3.95 28.47
N ASN A 46 -1.58 -5.22 28.43
CA ASN A 46 -2.25 -5.80 27.27
C ASN A 46 -3.62 -5.18 27.04
N ASP A 47 -4.35 -4.81 28.08
CA ASP A 47 -5.65 -4.13 27.97
C ASP A 47 -5.46 -2.70 27.42
N MET A 48 -4.49 -1.95 27.93
CA MET A 48 -4.17 -0.62 27.39
C MET A 48 -3.66 -0.67 25.94
N ILE A 49 -2.87 -1.68 25.58
CA ILE A 49 -2.41 -1.90 24.20
C ILE A 49 -3.60 -2.30 23.31
N SER A 50 -4.53 -3.11 23.82
CA SER A 50 -5.72 -3.54 23.07
C SER A 50 -6.70 -2.40 22.84
N ASP A 51 -6.86 -1.50 23.82
CA ASP A 51 -7.67 -0.28 23.67
C ASP A 51 -6.99 0.75 22.74
N ALA A 52 -5.67 0.91 22.83
CA ALA A 52 -4.93 1.81 21.95
C ALA A 52 -4.89 1.33 20.49
N LEU A 53 -4.91 0.01 20.27
CA LEU A 53 -4.89 -0.61 18.95
C LEU A 53 -6.28 -1.07 18.45
N GLY A 54 -7.33 -0.91 19.25
CA GLY A 54 -8.72 -1.25 18.90
C GLY A 54 -9.02 -2.75 18.78
N PHE A 55 -8.23 -3.63 19.40
CA PHE A 55 -8.33 -5.08 19.22
C PHE A 55 -9.45 -5.77 20.05
N ASN A 56 -10.08 -5.08 21.00
CA ASN A 56 -11.08 -5.70 21.89
C ASN A 56 -12.55 -5.55 21.43
N VAL A 57 -12.80 -5.19 20.16
CA VAL A 57 -14.17 -5.23 19.63
C VAL A 57 -14.44 -6.61 19.05
N VAL A 58 -14.81 -7.56 19.91
CA VAL A 58 -15.55 -8.75 19.44
C VAL A 58 -16.91 -8.78 20.12
N ASN A 59 -17.93 -8.50 19.31
CA ASN A 59 -19.29 -9.03 19.40
C ASN A 59 -20.38 -8.29 20.21
N ASN A 60 -20.42 -6.96 20.16
CA ASN A 60 -21.62 -6.22 20.56
C ASN A 60 -22.03 -5.18 19.50
N GLY A 61 -22.57 -5.66 18.38
CA GLY A 61 -23.76 -5.09 17.71
C GLY A 61 -23.82 -3.59 17.39
N LEU A 62 -22.70 -2.90 17.34
CA LEU A 62 -22.57 -1.60 16.72
C LEU A 62 -21.65 -1.83 15.55
N GLU A 63 -22.27 -2.12 14.41
CA GLU A 63 -21.72 -1.72 13.14
C GLU A 63 -21.37 -0.24 13.30
N ASP A 64 -20.10 0.03 13.65
CA ASP A 64 -19.48 1.27 13.23
C ASP A 64 -19.50 1.17 11.70
N GLU A 65 -20.65 1.58 11.15
CA GLU A 65 -20.81 2.09 9.81
C GLU A 65 -19.89 3.32 9.76
N TYR A 66 -18.59 3.07 9.72
CA TYR A 66 -17.72 3.84 8.86
C TYR A 66 -18.31 3.60 7.47
N ASP A 67 -19.29 4.43 7.13
CA ASP A 67 -19.67 4.75 5.77
C ASP A 67 -18.44 5.45 5.16
N GLY A 68 -17.39 4.65 4.98
CA GLY A 68 -16.03 5.04 4.64
C GLY A 68 -15.86 5.19 3.15
N ASP A 69 -16.92 5.62 2.46
CA ASP A 69 -16.95 5.91 1.04
C ASP A 69 -17.88 7.11 0.82
N GLU A 70 -17.51 8.26 1.39
CA GLU A 70 -18.14 9.52 0.98
C GLU A 70 -17.93 9.65 -0.53
N LEU A 71 -19.03 9.56 -1.30
CA LEU A 71 -18.99 9.61 -2.76
C LEU A 71 -18.12 10.79 -3.19
N PRO A 72 -17.19 10.60 -4.15
CA PRO A 72 -16.24 11.64 -4.50
C PRO A 72 -17.03 12.90 -4.86
N ASN A 73 -16.73 13.99 -4.15
CA ASN A 73 -17.36 15.26 -4.43
C ASN A 73 -17.18 15.61 -5.92
N ALA A 74 -18.05 16.46 -6.46
CA ALA A 74 -18.05 16.75 -7.90
C ALA A 74 -16.70 17.28 -8.43
N GLU A 75 -15.90 17.91 -7.59
CA GLU A 75 -14.56 18.39 -7.92
C GLU A 75 -13.54 17.24 -7.97
N ALA A 76 -13.55 16.35 -6.98
CA ALA A 76 -12.73 15.14 -6.95
C ALA A 76 -13.04 14.23 -8.15
N GLN A 77 -14.31 14.06 -8.49
CA GLN A 77 -14.69 13.28 -9.66
C GLN A 77 -14.17 13.90 -10.97
N ARG A 78 -14.22 15.24 -11.12
CA ARG A 78 -13.63 15.95 -12.27
C ARG A 78 -12.13 15.76 -12.33
N PHE A 79 -11.44 15.87 -11.19
CA PHE A 79 -10.00 15.63 -11.11
C PHE A 79 -9.63 14.21 -11.54
N PHE A 80 -10.28 13.18 -10.98
CA PHE A 80 -10.00 11.79 -11.34
C PHE A 80 -10.31 11.48 -12.80
N ASN A 81 -11.40 12.02 -13.34
CA ASN A 81 -11.73 11.88 -14.74
C ASN A 81 -10.65 12.50 -15.64
N LEU A 82 -10.20 13.72 -15.32
CA LEU A 82 -9.13 14.40 -16.05
C LEU A 82 -7.80 13.64 -15.94
N LEU A 83 -7.45 13.17 -14.74
CA LEU A 83 -6.23 12.41 -14.52
C LEU A 83 -6.24 11.13 -15.35
N ARG A 84 -7.35 10.37 -15.32
CA ARG A 84 -7.51 9.16 -16.13
C ARG A 84 -7.38 9.48 -17.61
N GLU A 85 -8.16 10.44 -18.12
CA GLU A 85 -8.15 10.83 -19.54
C GLU A 85 -6.75 11.24 -20.02
N THR A 86 -6.03 12.04 -19.23
CA THR A 86 -4.71 12.53 -19.61
C THR A 86 -3.59 11.50 -19.42
N ASN A 87 -3.82 10.46 -18.63
CA ASN A 87 -2.85 9.40 -18.39
C ASN A 87 -3.00 8.19 -19.31
N GLU A 88 -4.00 8.19 -20.20
CA GLU A 88 -4.09 7.18 -21.25
C GLU A 88 -2.86 7.21 -22.19
N PRO A 89 -2.41 6.05 -22.69
CA PRO A 89 -1.36 5.98 -23.71
C PRO A 89 -1.68 6.85 -24.91
N LEU A 90 -0.68 7.55 -25.47
CA LEU A 90 -0.88 8.41 -26.65
C LEU A 90 -1.44 7.65 -27.86
N PHE A 91 -1.01 6.41 -28.04
CA PHE A 91 -1.47 5.50 -29.09
C PHE A 91 -1.20 4.06 -28.64
N GLU A 92 -1.76 3.09 -29.38
CA GLU A 92 -1.60 1.67 -29.06
C GLU A 92 -0.11 1.27 -29.00
N GLY A 93 0.30 0.71 -27.86
CA GLY A 93 1.70 0.33 -27.60
C GLY A 93 2.61 1.45 -27.08
N SER A 94 2.13 2.68 -26.91
CA SER A 94 2.89 3.76 -26.27
C SER A 94 2.98 3.54 -24.76
N THR A 95 4.17 3.77 -24.17
CA THR A 95 4.34 3.86 -22.72
C THR A 95 4.07 5.26 -22.18
N ASP A 96 4.19 6.27 -23.05
CA ASP A 96 4.01 7.67 -22.69
C ASP A 96 2.55 8.08 -22.94
N SER A 97 2.01 8.81 -21.98
CA SER A 97 0.70 9.46 -22.02
C SER A 97 0.82 10.97 -22.30
N LYS A 98 -0.30 11.63 -22.59
CA LYS A 98 -0.37 13.10 -22.71
C LYS A 98 0.21 13.78 -21.47
N LEU A 99 -0.18 13.32 -20.28
CA LEU A 99 0.32 13.82 -19.01
C LEU A 99 1.84 13.65 -18.91
N THR A 100 2.36 12.47 -19.28
CA THR A 100 3.80 12.19 -19.23
C THR A 100 4.59 13.16 -20.10
N VAL A 101 4.11 13.46 -21.32
CA VAL A 101 4.75 14.45 -22.20
C VAL A 101 4.75 15.84 -21.57
N CYS A 102 3.61 16.29 -21.04
CA CYS A 102 3.52 17.59 -20.37
C CYS A 102 4.50 17.70 -19.19
N VAL A 103 4.56 16.68 -18.33
CA VAL A 103 5.49 16.63 -17.19
C VAL A 103 6.94 16.66 -17.64
N LYS A 104 7.30 15.91 -18.70
CA LYS A 104 8.65 15.94 -19.28
C LYS A 104 9.01 17.32 -19.83
N LEU A 105 8.08 18.01 -20.52
CA LEU A 105 8.30 19.38 -21.00
C LEU A 105 8.55 20.37 -19.85
N LEU A 106 7.73 20.30 -18.78
CA LEU A 106 7.92 21.12 -17.58
C LEU A 106 9.27 20.82 -16.91
N GLY A 107 9.63 19.54 -16.82
CA GLY A 107 10.93 19.10 -16.30
C GLY A 107 12.11 19.66 -17.10
N ILE A 108 12.05 19.61 -18.43
CA ILE A 108 13.10 20.16 -19.31
C ILE A 108 13.25 21.66 -19.08
N LYS A 109 12.13 22.40 -19.05
CA LYS A 109 12.18 23.85 -18.83
C LYS A 109 12.83 24.20 -17.50
N SER A 110 12.43 23.52 -16.42
CA SER A 110 12.92 23.80 -15.06
C SER A 110 14.39 23.39 -14.87
N GLN A 111 14.82 22.28 -15.47
CA GLN A 111 16.20 21.78 -15.33
C GLN A 111 17.22 22.61 -16.11
N TYR A 112 16.85 23.07 -17.32
CA TYR A 112 17.78 23.73 -18.23
C TYR A 112 17.48 25.23 -18.44
N LEU A 113 16.50 25.78 -17.70
CA LEU A 113 16.06 27.18 -17.80
C LEU A 113 15.72 27.59 -19.25
N VAL A 114 15.10 26.67 -19.99
CA VAL A 114 14.84 26.85 -21.42
C VAL A 114 13.87 28.02 -21.63
N PRO A 115 14.19 28.97 -22.53
CA PRO A 115 13.27 30.04 -22.90
C PRO A 115 11.94 29.49 -23.41
N GLU A 116 10.84 30.20 -23.14
CA GLU A 116 9.49 29.71 -23.49
C GLU A 116 9.30 29.50 -24.99
N LEU A 117 9.85 30.41 -25.81
CA LEU A 117 9.84 30.25 -27.27
C LEU A 117 10.51 28.95 -27.74
N ALA A 118 11.61 28.56 -27.10
CA ALA A 118 12.28 27.29 -27.43
C ALA A 118 11.46 26.09 -26.96
N MET A 119 10.77 26.19 -25.81
CA MET A 119 9.85 25.16 -25.35
C MET A 119 8.65 24.97 -26.29
N ASP A 120 8.11 26.04 -26.88
CA ASP A 120 7.04 25.95 -27.88
C ASP A 120 7.52 25.22 -29.15
N LEU A 121 8.76 25.45 -29.57
CA LEU A 121 9.34 24.72 -30.69
C LEU A 121 9.54 23.24 -30.37
N ILE A 122 9.96 22.91 -29.15
CA ILE A 122 10.08 21.52 -28.69
C ILE A 122 8.70 20.85 -28.64
N ALA A 123 7.67 21.53 -28.13
CA ALA A 123 6.31 21.00 -28.09
C ALA A 123 5.78 20.69 -29.51
N LYS A 124 6.02 21.60 -30.47
CA LYS A 124 5.70 21.38 -31.88
C LYS A 124 6.47 20.21 -32.48
N LEU A 125 7.77 20.07 -32.18
CA LEU A 125 8.56 18.93 -32.63
C LEU A 125 8.00 17.60 -32.10
N VAL A 126 7.61 17.55 -30.82
CA VAL A 126 6.98 16.36 -30.22
C VAL A 126 5.66 16.04 -30.94
N LEU A 127 4.84 17.06 -31.22
CA LEU A 127 3.61 16.90 -31.98
C LEU A 127 3.85 16.36 -33.40
N GLU A 128 4.83 16.91 -34.11
CA GLU A 128 5.17 16.51 -35.48
C GLU A 128 5.73 15.08 -35.56
N THR A 129 6.51 14.67 -34.57
CA THR A 129 7.09 13.31 -34.48
C THR A 129 6.09 12.26 -33.99
N THR A 130 4.96 12.68 -33.42
CA THR A 130 3.89 11.79 -32.96
C THR A 130 3.00 11.34 -34.13
N PRO A 131 2.53 10.07 -34.14
CA PRO A 131 1.57 9.58 -35.13
C PRO A 131 0.34 10.49 -35.24
N ILE A 132 -0.16 10.67 -36.47
CA ILE A 132 -1.26 11.61 -36.78
C ILE A 132 -2.51 11.33 -35.93
N SER A 133 -2.79 10.07 -35.62
CA SER A 133 -3.91 9.65 -34.78
C SER A 133 -3.86 10.20 -33.34
N ALA A 134 -2.66 10.51 -32.83
CA ALA A 134 -2.43 10.93 -31.45
C ALA A 134 -2.06 12.42 -31.32
N ARG A 135 -1.99 13.15 -32.44
CA ARG A 135 -1.60 14.57 -32.45
C ARG A 135 -2.62 15.48 -31.77
N GLY A 136 -3.91 15.19 -31.91
CA GLY A 136 -4.98 16.00 -31.31
C GLY A 136 -4.89 16.09 -29.78
N ASP A 137 -4.26 15.09 -29.16
CA ASP A 137 -4.17 14.99 -27.72
C ASP A 137 -2.95 15.67 -27.13
N LEU A 138 -1.95 16.09 -27.93
CA LEU A 138 -0.72 16.69 -27.41
C LEU A 138 -0.77 18.22 -27.31
N PRO A 139 -0.04 18.82 -26.35
CA PRO A 139 0.07 20.27 -26.25
C PRO A 139 0.85 20.84 -27.45
N GLN A 140 0.33 21.91 -28.05
CA GLN A 140 1.00 22.62 -29.15
C GLN A 140 1.99 23.68 -28.65
N THR A 141 1.83 24.08 -27.40
CA THR A 141 2.63 25.11 -26.74
C THR A 141 3.04 24.67 -25.34
N TYR A 142 4.10 25.27 -24.80
CA TYR A 142 4.49 25.08 -23.43
C TYR A 142 3.39 25.52 -22.45
N TYR A 143 2.68 26.59 -22.79
CA TYR A 143 1.58 27.10 -21.99
C TYR A 143 0.46 26.06 -21.82
N GLU A 144 0.06 25.36 -22.89
CA GLU A 144 -0.94 24.29 -22.83
C GLU A 144 -0.47 23.13 -21.94
N ALA A 145 0.80 22.74 -22.05
CA ALA A 145 1.38 21.73 -21.18
C ALA A 145 1.30 22.14 -19.70
N LYS A 146 1.67 23.39 -19.39
CA LYS A 146 1.56 23.95 -18.05
C LYS A 146 0.11 23.97 -17.57
N GLN A 147 -0.81 24.41 -18.41
CA GLN A 147 -2.23 24.49 -18.06
C GLN A 147 -2.82 23.11 -17.73
N LEU A 148 -2.42 22.07 -18.46
CA LEU A 148 -2.85 20.70 -18.17
C LEU A 148 -2.37 20.25 -16.79
N VAL A 149 -1.08 20.44 -16.48
CA VAL A 149 -0.49 20.04 -15.21
C VAL A 149 -1.09 20.84 -14.05
N SER A 150 -1.30 22.14 -14.23
CA SER A 150 -1.96 22.98 -13.22
C SER A 150 -3.41 22.59 -12.94
N LYS A 151 -4.17 22.10 -13.95
CA LYS A 151 -5.53 21.57 -13.73
C LYS A 151 -5.54 20.30 -12.88
N LEU A 152 -4.40 19.61 -12.79
CA LEU A 152 -4.20 18.45 -11.93
C LEU A 152 -3.58 18.82 -10.57
N GLY A 153 -3.41 20.11 -10.27
CA GLY A 153 -2.84 20.56 -9.00
C GLY A 153 -1.36 20.21 -8.80
N LEU A 154 -0.63 19.98 -9.89
CA LEU A 154 0.79 19.64 -9.93
C LEU A 154 1.68 20.84 -10.29
#